data_AF-A0A2G2LBQ8-F1
#
_entry.id   AF-A0A2G2LBQ8-F1
#
_cell.length_a   1.000
_cell.length_b   1.000
_cell.length_c   1.000
_cell.angle_alpha   90.00
_cell.angle_beta   90.00
_cell.angle_gamma   90.00
#
_symmetry.space_group_name_H-M   'P 1'
#
loop_
_entity.id
_entity.type
_entity.pdbx_description
1 polymer ?
#
loop_
_entity_poly.entity_id
_entity_poly.type
_entity_poly.pdbx_seq_one_letter_code
_entity_poly.pdbx_strand_id
1 'polypeptide(L)'
;MNARTSVKRHSISNSGCDSGSSSGVGARHKGSGLSQQGGGYLDNCIYSEISLSEKKTANTILSELKEMGLRDDLLMMAEKVGADKFVQIWQAFDYMYAGEIEGRFRVSFPSFNKYLKFQRNEYIREKSIQGVQASTIQRELKTLGYNVSPPTVRRWCNKYRQVNSA
;
A
#
# COMPACT_ATOMS: atom_id res chain seq x y z
N MET A 1 19.10 21.99 -55.16
CA MET A 1 17.93 21.61 -55.98
C MET A 1 18.27 20.33 -56.75
N ASN A 2 17.28 19.44 -56.85
CA ASN A 2 17.21 18.15 -57.56
C ASN A 2 17.73 16.88 -56.84
N ALA A 3 16.75 16.10 -56.43
CA ALA A 3 16.78 14.76 -55.86
C ALA A 3 17.07 13.67 -56.92
N ARG A 4 17.48 12.49 -56.46
CA ARG A 4 17.08 11.21 -57.07
C ARG A 4 17.28 10.03 -56.12
N THR A 5 16.16 9.35 -55.88
CA THR A 5 15.96 8.06 -55.23
C THR A 5 16.72 6.92 -55.91
N SER A 6 17.10 5.88 -55.15
CA SER A 6 17.21 4.53 -55.70
C SER A 6 17.09 3.45 -54.62
N VAL A 7 16.04 2.63 -54.77
CA VAL A 7 15.78 1.40 -54.04
C VAL A 7 16.63 0.28 -54.66
N LYS A 8 17.26 -0.57 -53.86
CA LYS A 8 17.77 -1.87 -54.34
C LYS A 8 17.42 -2.98 -53.36
N ARG A 9 16.52 -3.86 -53.80
CA ARG A 9 16.20 -5.14 -53.18
C ARG A 9 17.18 -6.23 -53.65
N HIS A 10 17.13 -7.32 -52.89
CA HIS A 10 17.55 -8.70 -53.18
C HIS A 10 18.94 -9.12 -52.68
N SER A 11 18.96 -10.12 -51.79
CA SER A 11 19.24 -11.49 -52.22
C SER A 11 18.72 -12.50 -51.19
N ILE A 12 18.19 -13.61 -51.70
CA ILE A 12 17.67 -14.79 -51.00
C ILE A 12 18.72 -15.90 -51.13
N SER A 13 18.93 -16.69 -50.09
CA SER A 13 19.29 -18.12 -50.11
C SER A 13 19.23 -18.61 -48.66
N ASN A 14 18.22 -19.35 -48.18
CA ASN A 14 17.66 -20.68 -48.50
C ASN A 14 18.54 -21.87 -48.07
N SER A 15 17.87 -22.89 -47.52
CA SER A 15 18.33 -24.19 -46.97
C SER A 15 18.61 -24.20 -45.45
N GLY A 16 17.98 -25.03 -44.60
CA GLY A 16 17.07 -26.16 -44.82
C GLY A 16 16.36 -26.62 -43.53
N CYS A 17 15.41 -27.54 -43.72
CA CYS A 17 14.72 -28.49 -42.80
C CYS A 17 15.42 -28.77 -41.45
N ASP A 18 14.74 -29.02 -40.33
CA ASP A 18 13.59 -29.91 -40.12
C ASP A 18 12.94 -29.66 -38.74
N SER A 19 11.75 -30.22 -38.58
CA SER A 19 10.80 -30.12 -37.49
C SER A 19 11.31 -30.73 -36.18
N GLY A 20 11.24 -29.97 -35.07
CA GLY A 20 11.52 -30.49 -33.72
C GLY A 20 10.89 -29.63 -32.64
N SER A 21 9.62 -29.91 -32.32
CA SER A 21 8.91 -29.32 -31.20
C SER A 21 9.40 -29.92 -29.88
N SER A 22 10.13 -29.15 -29.07
CA SER A 22 10.12 -29.32 -27.62
C SER A 22 10.58 -28.04 -26.91
N SER A 23 9.62 -27.45 -26.22
CA SER A 23 9.67 -26.43 -25.18
C SER A 23 11.03 -26.20 -24.49
N GLY A 24 11.52 -24.96 -24.56
CA GLY A 24 12.66 -24.46 -23.80
C GLY A 24 12.56 -22.95 -23.63
N VAL A 25 11.70 -22.50 -22.73
CA VAL A 25 11.59 -21.09 -22.32
C VAL A 25 12.85 -20.68 -21.57
N GLY A 26 13.73 -19.95 -22.24
CA GLY A 26 15.01 -19.53 -21.66
C GLY A 26 15.76 -18.47 -22.43
N ALA A 27 15.06 -17.53 -23.10
CA ALA A 27 15.71 -16.37 -23.69
C ALA A 27 16.08 -15.35 -22.58
N ARG A 28 17.35 -15.35 -22.15
CA ARG A 28 17.91 -14.32 -21.28
C ARG A 28 18.02 -13.01 -22.07
N HIS A 29 17.17 -12.04 -21.76
CA HIS A 29 17.26 -10.70 -22.33
C HIS A 29 18.56 -10.03 -21.85
N LYS A 30 19.47 -9.73 -22.79
CA LYS A 30 20.60 -8.82 -22.57
C LYS A 30 20.10 -7.38 -22.68
N GLY A 31 20.13 -6.68 -21.54
CA GLY A 31 20.49 -5.26 -21.42
C GLY A 31 19.46 -4.21 -21.84
N SER A 32 18.93 -3.48 -20.85
CA SER A 32 18.86 -2.01 -20.90
C SER A 32 18.57 -1.45 -19.50
N GLY A 33 19.52 -0.68 -18.95
CA GLY A 33 19.31 0.26 -17.84
C GLY A 33 18.94 -0.34 -16.48
N LEU A 34 19.91 -0.47 -15.58
CA LEU A 34 19.60 -0.47 -14.15
C LEU A 34 19.06 0.93 -13.82
N SER A 35 17.75 1.09 -13.65
CA SER A 35 17.24 2.24 -12.90
C SER A 35 17.63 2.03 -11.45
N GLN A 36 18.76 2.61 -11.06
CA GLN A 36 19.15 2.75 -9.66
C GLN A 36 18.18 3.73 -8.99
N GLN A 37 16.99 3.24 -8.64
CA GLN A 37 16.03 3.94 -7.80
C GLN A 37 15.68 3.01 -6.64
N GLY A 38 16.67 2.83 -5.76
CA GLY A 38 16.50 2.13 -4.50
C GLY A 38 16.60 3.12 -3.35
N GLY A 39 15.59 3.11 -2.48
CA GLY A 39 15.74 3.58 -1.10
C GLY A 39 15.48 5.06 -0.82
N GLY A 40 14.50 5.68 -1.47
CA GLY A 40 13.87 6.85 -0.87
C GLY A 40 13.08 6.38 0.35
N TYR A 41 13.64 6.49 1.56
CA TYR A 41 12.84 6.46 2.78
C TYR A 41 11.81 7.56 2.60
N LEU A 42 10.58 7.16 2.30
CA LEU A 42 9.44 8.05 2.34
C LEU A 42 9.42 8.57 3.78
N ASP A 43 9.86 9.81 3.96
CA ASP A 43 9.44 10.68 5.05
C ASP A 43 7.92 10.79 4.95
N ASN A 44 7.24 9.73 5.40
CA ASN A 44 5.85 9.77 5.74
C ASN A 44 5.79 10.53 7.07
N CYS A 45 6.09 11.82 7.03
CA CYS A 45 5.56 12.79 7.96
C CYS A 45 4.06 12.85 7.70
N ILE A 46 3.36 11.78 8.09
CA ILE A 46 1.92 11.82 8.29
C ILE A 46 1.80 12.74 9.50
N TYR A 47 1.41 13.99 9.24
CA TYR A 47 0.85 14.86 10.26
C TYR A 47 -0.27 14.06 10.89
N SER A 48 0.02 13.42 12.01
CA SER A 48 -0.84 12.42 12.63
C SER A 48 -1.90 13.15 13.43
N GLU A 49 -2.66 14.00 12.75
CA GLU A 49 -3.94 14.55 13.19
C GLU A 49 -5.09 13.81 12.53
N ILE A 50 -4.86 12.54 12.20
CA ILE A 50 -5.93 11.58 11.94
C ILE A 50 -6.52 11.20 13.29
N SER A 51 -7.07 12.19 14.00
CA SER A 51 -8.26 11.99 14.82
C SER A 51 -9.43 11.93 13.84
N LEU A 52 -9.52 10.83 13.08
CA LEU A 52 -10.52 10.61 12.04
C LEU A 52 -11.95 10.38 12.59
N SER A 53 -12.25 10.87 13.79
CA SER A 53 -13.59 11.07 14.29
C SER A 53 -13.51 11.92 15.55
N GLU A 54 -14.51 12.76 15.76
CA GLU A 54 -14.88 13.37 17.04
C GLU A 54 -14.52 12.43 18.21
N LYS A 55 -13.67 12.89 19.15
CA LYS A 55 -13.20 12.14 20.36
C LYS A 55 -13.65 10.67 20.40
N LYS A 56 -13.01 9.79 19.59
CA LYS A 56 -13.36 8.36 19.62
C LYS A 56 -13.20 7.87 21.05
N THR A 57 -14.22 7.17 21.55
CA THR A 57 -14.14 6.59 22.89
C THR A 57 -13.05 5.51 22.91
N ALA A 58 -12.41 5.31 24.06
CA ALA A 58 -11.41 4.26 24.22
C ALA A 58 -11.95 2.87 23.82
N ASN A 59 -13.24 2.64 24.03
CA ASN A 59 -13.92 1.40 23.64
C ASN A 59 -13.95 1.20 22.11
N THR A 60 -14.21 2.26 21.34
CA THR A 60 -14.19 2.23 19.88
C THR A 60 -12.81 1.88 19.35
N ILE A 61 -11.76 2.51 19.90
CA ILE A 61 -10.37 2.22 19.50
C ILE A 61 -10.02 0.77 19.84
N LEU A 62 -10.41 0.27 21.01
CA LEU A 62 -10.15 -1.12 21.39
C LEU A 62 -10.85 -2.12 20.45
N SER A 63 -12.09 -1.84 20.02
CA SER A 63 -12.76 -2.68 19.02
C SER A 63 -12.06 -2.66 17.66
N GLU A 64 -11.56 -1.51 17.23
CA GLU A 64 -10.79 -1.39 15.98
C GLU A 64 -9.47 -2.18 16.05
N LEU A 65 -8.76 -2.13 17.19
CA LEU A 65 -7.55 -2.90 17.40
C LEU A 65 -7.82 -4.42 17.34
N LYS A 66 -8.98 -4.86 17.86
CA LYS A 66 -9.44 -6.25 17.77
C LYS A 66 -9.75 -6.64 16.31
N GLU A 67 -10.50 -5.81 15.59
CA GLU A 67 -10.83 -6.06 14.17
C GLU A 67 -9.59 -6.12 13.28
N MET A 68 -8.57 -5.30 13.58
CA MET A 68 -7.28 -5.32 12.89
C MET A 68 -6.48 -6.62 13.13
N GLY A 69 -6.92 -7.47 14.06
CA GLY A 69 -6.25 -8.72 14.43
C GLY A 69 -4.93 -8.44 15.13
N LEU A 70 -4.93 -7.52 16.10
CA LEU A 70 -3.80 -7.34 16.99
C LEU A 70 -3.71 -8.54 17.96
N ARG A 71 -2.50 -8.93 18.34
CA ARG A 71 -2.28 -10.07 19.25
C ARG A 71 -2.89 -9.80 20.63
N ASP A 72 -3.36 -10.85 21.30
CA ASP A 72 -4.06 -10.74 22.59
C ASP A 72 -3.22 -10.07 23.69
N ASP A 73 -1.90 -10.26 23.70
CA ASP A 73 -1.01 -9.61 24.66
C ASP A 73 -0.95 -8.09 24.47
N LEU A 74 -0.98 -7.63 23.22
CA LEU A 74 -1.03 -6.21 22.88
C LEU A 74 -2.42 -5.61 23.16
N LEU A 75 -3.49 -6.37 22.91
CA LEU A 75 -4.86 -5.97 23.25
C LEU A 75 -5.05 -5.83 24.76
N MET A 76 -4.51 -6.75 25.55
CA MET A 76 -4.50 -6.66 27.01
C MET A 76 -3.73 -5.41 27.49
N MET A 77 -2.60 -5.08 26.86
CA MET A 77 -1.89 -3.83 27.18
C MET A 77 -2.72 -2.59 26.84
N ALA A 78 -3.41 -2.59 25.70
CA ALA A 78 -4.30 -1.50 25.31
C ALA A 78 -5.45 -1.31 26.30
N GLU A 79 -6.04 -2.39 26.80
CA GLU A 79 -7.09 -2.35 27.82
C GLU A 79 -6.59 -1.82 29.16
N LYS A 80 -5.39 -2.23 29.59
CA LYS A 80 -4.79 -1.80 30.87
C LYS A 80 -4.33 -0.34 30.88
N VAL A 81 -3.72 0.12 29.79
CA VAL A 81 -3.14 1.47 29.72
C VAL A 81 -4.17 2.49 29.21
N GLY A 82 -5.21 2.03 28.52
CA GLY A 82 -6.12 2.85 27.74
C GLY A 82 -5.76 2.81 26.26
N ALA A 83 -6.75 2.56 25.41
CA ALA A 83 -6.53 2.30 23.99
C ALA A 83 -5.96 3.51 23.23
N ASP A 84 -6.35 4.73 23.62
CA ASP A 84 -5.84 5.99 23.08
C ASP A 84 -4.36 6.18 23.40
N LYS A 85 -3.97 5.95 24.67
CA LYS A 85 -2.58 6.04 25.12
C LYS A 85 -1.75 4.93 24.50
N PHE A 86 -2.30 3.74 24.35
CA PHE A 86 -1.64 2.62 23.69
C PHE A 86 -1.28 2.96 22.24
N VAL A 87 -2.18 3.58 21.47
CA VAL A 87 -1.90 4.00 20.09
C VAL A 87 -0.75 5.02 20.03
N GLN A 88 -0.72 5.99 20.96
CA GLN A 88 0.38 6.96 21.05
C GLN A 88 1.72 6.29 21.38
N ILE A 89 1.70 5.37 22.35
CA ILE A 89 2.87 4.57 22.72
C ILE A 89 3.34 3.76 21.51
N TRP A 90 2.44 3.07 20.83
CA TRP A 90 2.77 2.26 19.66
C TRP A 90 3.38 3.10 18.53
N GLN A 91 2.84 4.29 18.27
CA GLN A 91 3.44 5.23 17.32
C GLN A 91 4.88 5.61 17.71
N ALA A 92 5.10 5.92 18.98
CA ALA A 92 6.43 6.25 19.49
C ALA A 92 7.41 5.06 19.38
N PHE A 93 6.95 3.85 19.69
CA PHE A 93 7.74 2.63 19.52
C PHE A 93 8.12 2.37 18.06
N ASP A 94 7.19 2.52 17.12
CA ASP A 94 7.48 2.34 15.69
C ASP A 94 8.48 3.38 15.18
N TYR A 95 8.39 4.63 15.66
CA TYR A 95 9.34 5.69 15.31
C TYR A 95 10.75 5.44 15.89
N MET A 96 10.84 5.09 17.18
CA MET A 96 12.12 4.91 17.87
C MET A 96 12.84 3.62 17.46
N TYR A 97 12.09 2.58 17.11
CA TYR A 97 12.61 1.23 16.88
C TYR A 97 12.29 0.69 15.49
N ALA A 98 12.24 1.58 14.49
CA ALA A 98 11.97 1.26 13.09
C ALA A 98 12.94 0.23 12.44
N GLY A 99 13.96 -0.23 13.17
CA GLY A 99 14.74 -1.43 12.90
C GLY A 99 15.12 -2.07 14.23
N GLU A 100 14.67 -3.31 14.44
CA GLU A 100 14.97 -4.24 15.55
C GLU A 100 15.41 -3.63 16.90
N ILE A 101 14.57 -3.82 17.92
CA ILE A 101 15.01 -3.66 19.32
C ILE A 101 16.04 -4.76 19.60
N GLU A 102 17.33 -4.44 19.52
CA GLU A 102 18.41 -5.31 19.99
C GLU A 102 18.31 -5.47 21.52
N GLY A 103 17.65 -6.56 21.94
CA GLY A 103 17.49 -6.93 23.33
C GLY A 103 16.96 -8.35 23.47
N ARG A 104 17.24 -8.99 24.62
CA ARG A 104 16.84 -10.38 24.92
C ARG A 104 15.31 -10.58 24.98
N PHE A 105 14.52 -9.50 24.97
CA PHE A 105 13.07 -9.54 24.92
C PHE A 105 12.58 -9.10 23.54
N ARG A 106 12.40 -10.06 22.64
CA ARG A 106 11.84 -9.84 21.30
C ARG A 106 10.32 -9.76 21.35
N VAL A 107 9.77 -8.69 21.94
CA VAL A 107 8.35 -8.37 21.69
C VAL A 107 8.29 -7.69 20.34
N SER A 108 8.01 -8.46 19.28
CA SER A 108 7.78 -7.90 17.95
C SER A 108 6.44 -7.16 17.95
N PHE A 109 6.50 -5.84 17.83
CA PHE A 109 5.33 -5.01 17.55
C PHE A 109 5.08 -4.99 16.03
N PRO A 110 3.81 -5.09 15.58
CA PRO A 110 3.50 -4.80 14.19
C PRO A 110 3.85 -3.34 13.89
N SER A 111 4.20 -3.02 12.65
CA SER A 111 4.46 -1.63 12.29
C SER A 111 3.20 -0.78 12.47
N PHE A 112 3.37 0.45 12.94
CA PHE A 112 2.27 1.41 13.09
C PHE A 112 1.59 1.73 11.74
N ASN A 113 2.28 1.54 10.62
CA ASN A 113 1.70 1.60 9.28
C ASN A 113 0.50 0.63 9.10
N LYS A 114 0.47 -0.50 9.83
CA LYS A 114 -0.69 -1.40 9.83
C LYS A 114 -1.94 -0.69 10.35
N TYR A 115 -1.82 0.04 11.45
CA TYR A 115 -2.92 0.83 12.03
C TYR A 115 -3.35 1.96 11.10
N LEU A 116 -2.40 2.69 10.51
CA LEU A 116 -2.71 3.75 9.55
C LEU A 116 -3.43 3.24 8.30
N LYS A 117 -3.01 2.10 7.75
CA LYS A 117 -3.71 1.44 6.62
C LYS A 117 -5.12 1.03 7.00
N PHE A 118 -5.32 0.54 8.22
CA PHE A 118 -6.64 0.18 8.74
C PHE A 118 -7.54 1.42 8.82
N GLN A 119 -7.10 2.49 9.50
CA GLN A 119 -7.86 3.74 9.64
C GLN A 119 -8.23 4.35 8.28
N ARG A 120 -7.28 4.36 7.33
CA ARG A 120 -7.53 4.82 5.96
C ARG A 120 -8.59 3.98 5.26
N ASN A 121 -8.55 2.65 5.40
CA ASN A 121 -9.50 1.76 4.76
C ASN A 121 -10.90 1.91 5.35
N GLU A 122 -11.01 2.10 6.66
CA GLU A 122 -12.28 2.40 7.34
C GLU A 122 -12.84 3.75 6.92
N TYR A 123 -12.00 4.77 6.78
CA TYR A 123 -12.43 6.06 6.23
C TYR A 123 -13.01 5.94 4.81
N ILE A 124 -12.32 5.20 3.93
CA ILE A 124 -12.82 4.95 2.57
C ILE A 124 -14.14 4.17 2.62
N ARG A 125 -14.27 3.20 3.53
CA ARG A 125 -15.49 2.41 3.71
C ARG A 125 -16.66 3.32 4.10
N GLU A 126 -16.51 4.09 5.17
CA GLU A 126 -17.55 4.97 5.71
C GLU A 126 -18.02 5.98 4.65
N LYS A 127 -17.07 6.69 4.01
CA LYS A 127 -17.38 7.66 2.96
C LYS A 127 -18.01 7.00 1.73
N SER A 128 -17.60 5.78 1.40
CA SER A 128 -18.18 5.04 0.28
C SER A 128 -19.62 4.64 0.55
N ILE A 129 -19.95 4.24 1.78
CA ILE A 129 -21.32 3.91 2.22
C ILE A 129 -22.19 5.18 2.20
N GLN A 130 -21.64 6.33 2.61
CA GLN A 130 -22.29 7.64 2.51
C GLN A 130 -22.49 8.13 1.05
N GLY A 131 -22.08 7.34 0.04
CA GLY A 131 -22.26 7.69 -1.37
C GLY A 131 -21.27 8.72 -1.91
N VAL A 132 -20.24 9.09 -1.14
CA VAL A 132 -19.24 10.07 -1.57
C VAL A 132 -18.45 9.53 -2.77
N GLN A 133 -18.15 10.39 -3.73
CA GLN A 133 -17.38 10.02 -4.92
C GLN A 133 -15.90 9.78 -4.59
N ALA A 134 -15.29 8.80 -5.27
CA ALA A 134 -13.90 8.40 -5.05
C ALA A 134 -12.88 9.54 -5.28
N SER A 135 -13.18 10.49 -6.18
CA SER A 135 -12.36 11.68 -6.41
C SER A 135 -12.33 12.61 -5.19
N THR A 136 -13.48 12.83 -4.57
CA THR A 136 -13.60 13.63 -3.33
C THR A 136 -12.86 12.97 -2.19
N ILE A 137 -13.05 11.66 -1.99
CA ILE A 137 -12.36 10.87 -0.95
C ILE A 137 -10.84 10.95 -1.15
N GLN A 138 -10.35 10.84 -2.40
CA GLN A 138 -8.93 10.92 -2.68
C GLN A 138 -8.35 12.31 -2.36
N ARG A 139 -9.09 13.38 -2.67
CA ARG A 139 -8.68 14.74 -2.33
C ARG A 139 -8.61 14.95 -0.82
N GLU A 140 -9.60 14.48 -0.08
CA GLU A 140 -9.63 14.54 1.39
C GLU A 140 -8.46 13.76 2.01
N LEU A 141 -8.23 12.53 1.56
CA LEU A 141 -7.08 11.73 1.99
C LEU A 141 -5.74 12.44 1.72
N LYS A 142 -5.61 13.12 0.58
CA LYS A 142 -4.41 13.90 0.26
C LYS A 142 -4.19 15.07 1.23
N THR A 143 -5.26 15.77 1.61
CA THR A 143 -5.20 16.83 2.63
C THR A 143 -4.77 16.29 3.99
N LEU A 144 -5.16 15.07 4.32
CA LEU A 144 -4.76 14.35 5.54
C LEU A 144 -3.35 13.74 5.47
N GLY A 145 -2.58 14.01 4.41
CA GLY A 145 -1.22 13.49 4.23
C GLY A 145 -1.14 12.07 3.66
N TYR A 146 -2.27 11.44 3.30
CA TYR A 146 -2.26 10.14 2.64
C TYR A 146 -2.12 10.29 1.12
N ASN A 147 -1.04 9.74 0.55
CA ASN A 147 -0.87 9.66 -0.89
C ASN A 147 -1.44 8.34 -1.44
N VAL A 148 -2.72 8.35 -1.82
CA VAL A 148 -3.40 7.18 -2.41
C VAL A 148 -3.78 7.45 -3.86
N SER A 149 -3.46 6.49 -4.73
CA SER A 149 -3.79 6.56 -6.15
C SER A 149 -5.32 6.51 -6.39
N PRO A 150 -5.89 7.33 -7.29
CA PRO A 150 -7.33 7.35 -7.56
C PRO A 150 -7.95 5.99 -7.95
N PRO A 151 -7.30 5.14 -8.78
CA PRO A 151 -7.76 3.78 -9.06
C PRO A 151 -7.88 2.91 -7.81
N THR A 152 -6.97 3.06 -6.85
CA THR A 152 -7.00 2.30 -5.59
C THR A 152 -8.23 2.69 -4.77
N VAL A 153 -8.52 3.99 -4.62
CA VAL A 153 -9.72 4.46 -3.92
C VAL A 153 -10.98 3.94 -4.61
N ARG A 154 -11.05 4.05 -5.95
CA ARG A 154 -12.19 3.54 -6.73
C ARG A 154 -12.42 2.05 -6.51
N ARG A 155 -11.35 1.24 -6.51
CA ARG A 155 -11.43 -0.20 -6.25
C ARG A 155 -12.07 -0.49 -4.88
N TRP A 156 -11.63 0.21 -3.84
CA TRP A 156 -12.17 0.04 -2.49
C TRP A 156 -13.62 0.50 -2.38
N CYS A 157 -13.98 1.66 -2.96
CA CYS A 157 -15.37 2.11 -2.97
C CYS A 157 -16.31 1.09 -3.62
N ASN A 158 -15.91 0.54 -4.78
CA ASN A 158 -16.70 -0.49 -5.46
C ASN A 158 -16.86 -1.74 -4.59
N LYS A 159 -15.77 -2.20 -3.96
CA LYS A 159 -15.80 -3.35 -3.04
C LYS A 159 -16.80 -3.13 -1.90
N TYR A 160 -16.76 -1.97 -1.24
CA TYR A 160 -17.61 -1.71 -0.07
C TYR A 160 -19.08 -1.51 -0.42
N ARG A 161 -19.38 -0.91 -1.58
CA ARG A 161 -20.78 -0.80 -2.04
C ARG A 161 -21.38 -2.15 -2.38
N GLN A 162 -20.60 -3.06 -2.98
CA GLN A 162 -21.06 -4.42 -3.28
C GLN A 162 -21.39 -5.20 -2.01
N VAL A 163 -20.52 -5.13 -0.98
CA VAL A 163 -20.73 -5.83 0.30
C VAL A 163 -21.96 -5.29 1.04
N ASN A 164 -22.28 -3.99 0.92
CA ASN A 164 -23.44 -3.41 1.59
C ASN A 164 -24.76 -3.54 0.80
N SER A 165 -24.73 -4.09 -0.42
CA SER A 165 -25.93 -4.34 -1.23
C SER A 165 -26.36 -5.81 -1.22
N ALA A 166 -25.59 -6.67 -0.55
CA ALA A 166 -25.82 -8.10 -0.40
C ALA A 166 -26.29 -8.41 1.02
#